data_AF-A0A1G3QUD6-F1
#
_entry.id   AF-A0A1G3QUD6-F1
#
_cell.length_a   1.000
_cell.length_b   1.000
_cell.length_c   1.000
_cell.angle_alpha   90.00
_cell.angle_beta   90.00
_cell.angle_gamma   90.00
#
_symmetry.space_group_name_H-M   'P 1'
#
loop_
_entity.id
_entity.type
_entity.pdbx_description
1 polymer ?
#
loop_
_entity_poly.entity_id
_entity_poly.type
_entity_poly.pdbx_seq_one_letter_code
_entity_poly.pdbx_strand_id
1 'polypeptide(L)'
;MHKAGRGAMATIAQKTLFGWDQIEALGDLKRLKLALENLPDEMLMKTLEQVRDRGRDDYPIRAMWNALISGVVFQHPTVEALLRELRRNAQLRQVCGFEVAKGLEAVPNSWAFSRFLSRVMAHQDVIQQMFDTLVDGLTELLPDYGQSLAMDGKALASYARGKREDATAKEDPGRRRDSDGEWGVHEYRGTHEDGTPWQTIKKWFGYSIHLVVDSRYELPVGFSVTRAAASEVVEAHRMLDRLEERHPELLERCPARRWQPIGPTTIRS
;
A
#
# COMPACT_ATOMS: atom_id res chain seq x y z
N MET A 1 -30.33 43.93 -36.39
CA MET A 1 -29.65 42.68 -35.98
C MET A 1 -28.26 43.02 -35.45
N HIS A 2 -28.07 43.10 -34.14
CA HIS A 2 -26.75 43.14 -33.52
C HIS A 2 -26.75 42.17 -32.34
N LYS A 3 -25.86 41.17 -32.41
CA LYS A 3 -25.74 40.08 -31.43
C LYS A 3 -25.11 40.64 -30.15
N ALA A 4 -25.76 40.38 -29.02
CA ALA A 4 -25.17 40.57 -27.70
C ALA A 4 -23.93 39.68 -27.55
N GLY A 5 -22.80 40.30 -27.20
CA GLY A 5 -21.58 39.60 -26.81
C GLY A 5 -21.84 38.84 -25.51
N ARG A 6 -21.63 37.52 -25.54
CA ARG A 6 -21.61 36.70 -24.33
C ARG A 6 -20.35 37.04 -23.55
N GLY A 7 -20.52 37.56 -22.34
CA GLY A 7 -19.43 37.68 -21.38
C GLY A 7 -18.82 36.32 -21.15
N ALA A 8 -17.49 36.23 -21.27
CA ALA A 8 -16.75 35.03 -20.92
C ALA A 8 -16.91 34.80 -19.41
N MET A 9 -17.58 33.71 -19.05
CA MET A 9 -17.58 33.20 -17.68
C MET A 9 -16.14 32.81 -17.34
N ALA A 10 -15.54 33.49 -16.37
CA ALA A 10 -14.30 33.04 -15.75
C ALA A 10 -14.63 31.77 -14.95
N THR A 11 -14.43 30.60 -15.57
CA THR A 11 -14.48 29.33 -14.86
C THR A 11 -13.27 29.30 -13.93
N ILE A 12 -13.49 29.58 -12.65
CA ILE A 12 -12.49 29.31 -11.62
C ILE A 12 -12.37 27.80 -11.56
N ALA A 13 -11.37 27.24 -12.23
CA ALA A 13 -10.98 25.86 -12.04
C ALA A 13 -10.71 25.70 -10.54
N GLN A 14 -11.54 24.90 -9.87
CA GLN A 14 -11.32 24.52 -8.50
C GLN A 14 -9.90 23.96 -8.43
N LYS A 15 -9.00 24.66 -7.73
CA LYS A 15 -7.64 24.17 -7.52
C LYS A 15 -7.77 22.88 -6.73
N THR A 16 -7.61 21.75 -7.40
CA THR A 16 -7.29 20.50 -6.74
C THR A 16 -6.01 20.75 -5.95
N LEU A 17 -6.13 20.74 -4.61
CA LEU A 17 -5.02 21.06 -3.72
C LEU A 17 -3.88 20.02 -3.86
N PHE A 18 -4.23 18.82 -4.33
CA PHE A 18 -3.33 17.74 -4.73
C PHE A 18 -3.90 17.05 -5.97
N GLY A 19 -3.32 17.34 -7.14
CA GLY A 19 -3.55 16.51 -8.33
C GLY A 19 -2.45 15.46 -8.42
N TRP A 20 -2.80 14.19 -8.52
CA TRP A 20 -1.85 13.11 -8.82
C TRP A 20 -0.91 13.48 -9.97
N ASP A 21 -1.42 14.15 -10.99
CA ASP A 21 -0.67 14.71 -12.13
C ASP A 21 0.52 15.59 -11.73
N GLN A 22 0.40 16.37 -10.65
CA GLN A 22 1.47 17.25 -10.16
C GLN A 22 2.58 16.46 -9.48
N ILE A 23 2.24 15.36 -8.80
CA ILE A 23 3.22 14.44 -8.21
C ILE A 23 3.89 13.63 -9.32
N GLU A 24 3.15 13.16 -10.32
CA GLU A 24 3.68 12.43 -11.47
C GLU A 24 4.69 13.27 -12.28
N ALA A 25 4.47 14.58 -12.38
CA ALA A 25 5.40 15.49 -13.04
C ALA A 25 6.71 15.73 -12.24
N LEU A 26 6.79 15.31 -10.96
CA LEU A 26 8.02 15.40 -10.17
C LEU A 26 8.98 14.27 -10.53
N GLY A 27 10.25 14.61 -10.73
CA GLY A 27 11.30 13.60 -10.85
C GLY A 27 11.38 12.71 -9.61
N ASP A 28 11.74 11.43 -9.80
CA ASP A 28 11.75 10.37 -8.79
C ASP A 28 12.42 10.78 -7.47
N LEU A 29 13.58 11.42 -7.54
CA LEU A 29 14.31 11.88 -6.36
C LEU A 29 13.56 12.97 -5.57
N LYS A 30 12.77 13.81 -6.23
CA LYS A 30 11.95 14.82 -5.57
C LYS A 30 10.74 14.17 -4.88
N ARG A 31 10.12 13.18 -5.53
CA ARG A 31 9.07 12.36 -4.90
C ARG A 31 9.59 11.62 -3.68
N LEU A 32 10.78 11.04 -3.77
CA LEU A 32 11.43 10.36 -2.65
C LEU A 32 11.68 11.32 -1.49
N LYS A 33 12.24 12.51 -1.74
CA LYS A 33 12.46 13.50 -0.68
C LYS A 33 11.17 13.87 0.04
N LEU A 34 10.08 14.13 -0.71
CA LEU A 34 8.78 14.42 -0.11
C LEU A 34 8.29 13.26 0.76
N ALA A 35 8.45 12.01 0.31
CA ALA A 35 8.09 10.84 1.11
C ALA A 35 8.91 10.76 2.41
N LEU A 36 10.23 10.89 2.32
CA LEU A 36 11.13 10.82 3.49
C LEU A 36 10.90 11.95 4.49
N GLU A 37 10.53 13.14 4.02
CA GLU A 37 10.30 14.32 4.87
C GLU A 37 8.95 14.27 5.62
N ASN A 38 7.98 13.47 5.13
CA ASN A 38 6.62 13.45 5.66
C ASN A 38 6.19 12.09 6.25
N LEU A 39 7.00 11.04 6.11
CA LEU A 39 6.73 9.74 6.75
C LEU A 39 7.01 9.82 8.26
N PRO A 40 6.03 9.50 9.15
CA PRO A 40 6.22 9.55 10.60
C PRO A 40 6.97 8.32 11.13
N ASP A 41 8.15 8.02 10.58
CA ASP A 41 8.88 6.76 10.81
C ASP A 41 9.80 6.75 12.05
N GLU A 42 9.89 7.85 12.79
CA GLU A 42 10.86 8.01 13.87
C GLU A 42 10.72 6.94 14.97
N MET A 43 9.48 6.56 15.31
CA MET A 43 9.23 5.50 16.29
C MET A 43 9.75 4.14 15.80
N LEU A 44 9.54 3.83 14.52
CA LEU A 44 10.06 2.61 13.91
C LEU A 44 11.59 2.64 13.87
N MET A 45 12.20 3.78 13.52
CA MET A 45 13.65 3.92 13.46
C MET A 45 14.30 3.68 14.82
N LYS A 46 13.79 4.34 15.87
CA LYS A 46 14.25 4.12 17.25
C LYS A 46 14.10 2.66 17.69
N THR A 47 12.97 2.04 17.38
CA THR A 47 12.71 0.63 17.73
C THR A 47 13.73 -0.29 17.07
N LEU A 48 13.98 -0.13 15.76
CA LEU A 48 14.95 -0.93 15.02
C LEU A 48 16.40 -0.68 15.49
N GLU A 49 16.74 0.57 15.80
CA GLU A 49 18.06 0.97 16.33
C GLU A 49 18.32 0.37 17.71
N GLN A 50 17.32 0.34 18.59
CA GLN A 50 17.40 -0.32 19.90
C GLN A 50 17.60 -1.83 19.75
N VAL A 51 16.88 -2.49 18.82
CA VAL A 51 17.04 -3.92 18.55
C VAL A 51 18.42 -4.26 17.99
N ARG A 52 19.04 -3.34 17.23
CA ARG A 52 20.43 -3.52 16.75
C ARG A 52 21.46 -3.38 17.87
N ASP A 53 21.19 -2.54 18.87
CA ASP A 53 22.06 -2.24 20.01
C ASP A 53 23.49 -1.87 19.56
N ARG A 54 24.53 -2.56 20.05
CA ARG A 54 25.95 -2.31 19.74
C ARG A 54 26.49 -3.17 18.61
N GLY A 55 25.61 -3.80 17.83
CA GLY A 55 26.01 -4.60 16.67
C GLY A 55 26.72 -3.77 15.58
N ARG A 56 27.35 -4.47 14.64
CA ARG A 56 28.00 -3.86 13.46
C ARG A 56 27.01 -2.98 12.68
N ASP A 57 27.43 -1.78 12.30
CA ASP A 57 26.62 -0.77 11.62
C ASP A 57 27.19 -0.44 10.23
N ASP A 58 27.54 -1.49 9.46
CA ASP A 58 28.04 -1.31 8.09
C ASP A 58 26.97 -0.66 7.19
N TYR A 59 25.69 -0.89 7.51
CA TYR A 59 24.53 -0.38 6.80
C TYR A 59 23.56 0.27 7.81
N PRO A 60 23.63 1.60 8.00
CA PRO A 60 22.78 2.31 8.94
C PRO A 60 21.30 2.04 8.72
N ILE A 61 20.55 1.81 9.79
CA ILE A 61 19.13 1.44 9.74
C ILE A 61 18.29 2.45 8.97
N ARG A 62 18.51 3.75 9.24
CA ARG A 62 17.82 4.84 8.53
C ARG A 62 18.13 4.84 7.04
N ALA A 63 19.37 4.55 6.65
CA ALA A 63 19.74 4.44 5.25
C ALA A 63 19.08 3.24 4.55
N MET A 64 19.01 2.10 5.26
CA MET A 64 18.29 0.90 4.80
C MET A 64 16.78 1.15 4.67
N TRP A 65 16.18 1.90 5.60
CA TRP A 65 14.78 2.30 5.56
C TRP A 65 14.49 3.24 4.38
N ASN A 66 15.29 4.29 4.22
CA ASN A 66 15.13 5.22 3.09
C ASN A 66 15.31 4.51 1.74
N ALA A 67 16.22 3.53 1.68
CA ALA A 67 16.38 2.66 0.51
C ALA A 67 15.11 1.84 0.22
N LEU A 68 14.48 1.27 1.25
CA LEU A 68 13.20 0.58 1.10
C LEU A 68 12.11 1.50 0.55
N ILE A 69 11.98 2.71 1.11
CA ILE A 69 11.02 3.71 0.62
C ILE A 69 11.32 4.10 -0.83
N SER A 70 12.59 4.28 -1.20
CA SER A 70 12.96 4.53 -2.60
C SER A 70 12.56 3.40 -3.54
N GLY A 71 12.63 2.14 -3.09
CA GLY A 71 12.15 0.99 -3.84
C GLY A 71 10.66 1.08 -4.16
N VAL A 72 9.86 1.56 -3.20
CA VAL A 72 8.41 1.79 -3.39
C VAL A 72 8.16 2.96 -4.33
N VAL A 73 8.77 4.12 -4.08
CA VAL A 73 8.57 5.35 -4.89
C VAL A 73 9.02 5.14 -6.34
N PHE A 74 10.11 4.40 -6.56
CA PHE A 74 10.67 4.14 -7.90
C PHE A 74 10.07 2.87 -8.54
N GLN A 75 9.11 2.24 -7.85
CA GLN A 75 8.39 1.05 -8.32
C GLN A 75 9.33 -0.11 -8.70
N HIS A 76 10.37 -0.31 -7.90
CA HIS A 76 11.27 -1.46 -8.10
C HIS A 76 10.55 -2.76 -7.74
N PRO A 77 10.38 -3.70 -8.68
CA PRO A 77 9.56 -4.90 -8.46
C PRO A 77 10.24 -5.89 -7.51
N THR A 78 11.55 -5.80 -7.32
CA THR A 78 12.31 -6.69 -6.43
C THR A 78 13.42 -5.95 -5.68
N VAL A 79 13.88 -6.56 -4.59
CA VAL A 79 15.06 -6.08 -3.84
C VAL A 79 16.28 -6.02 -4.75
N GLU A 80 16.48 -6.99 -5.63
CA GLU A 80 17.62 -7.02 -6.55
C GLU A 80 17.59 -5.85 -7.54
N ALA A 81 16.41 -5.44 -7.99
CA ALA A 81 16.25 -4.27 -8.85
C ALA A 81 16.65 -2.99 -8.10
N LEU A 82 16.17 -2.82 -6.87
CA LEU A 82 16.57 -1.71 -5.98
C LEU A 82 18.08 -1.71 -5.71
N LEU A 83 18.68 -2.86 -5.38
CA LEU A 83 20.11 -2.94 -5.13
C LEU A 83 20.94 -2.65 -6.39
N ARG A 84 20.42 -2.92 -7.59
CA ARG A 84 21.07 -2.54 -8.85
C ARG A 84 21.01 -1.03 -9.07
N GLU A 85 19.87 -0.40 -8.78
CA GLU A 85 19.71 1.06 -8.81
C GLU A 85 20.69 1.73 -7.84
N LEU A 86 20.72 1.27 -6.59
CA LEU A 86 21.62 1.78 -5.56
C LEU A 86 23.09 1.66 -5.94
N ARG A 87 23.52 0.65 -6.71
CA ARG A 87 24.90 0.54 -7.20
C ARG A 87 25.23 1.57 -8.28
N ARG A 88 24.30 1.82 -9.22
CA ARG A 88 24.53 2.74 -10.34
C ARG A 88 24.29 4.21 -10.00
N ASN A 89 23.49 4.51 -8.98
CA ASN A 89 23.01 5.86 -8.70
C ASN A 89 23.60 6.41 -7.38
N ALA A 90 24.66 7.20 -7.51
CA ALA A 90 25.30 7.84 -6.35
C ALA A 90 24.41 8.88 -5.67
N GLN A 91 23.57 9.59 -6.43
CA GLN A 91 22.66 10.59 -5.89
C GLN A 91 21.57 9.93 -5.06
N LEU A 92 21.03 8.79 -5.50
CA LEU A 92 20.09 8.01 -4.71
C LEU A 92 20.73 7.54 -3.39
N ARG A 93 21.96 7.02 -3.44
CA ARG A 93 22.68 6.63 -2.22
C ARG A 93 22.80 7.79 -1.24
N GLN A 94 23.15 8.97 -1.74
CA GLN A 94 23.25 10.18 -0.93
C GLN A 94 21.90 10.58 -0.32
N VAL A 95 20.82 10.57 -1.10
CA VAL A 95 19.47 10.89 -0.62
C VAL A 95 19.00 9.90 0.45
N CYS A 96 19.31 8.61 0.27
CA CYS A 96 18.99 7.60 1.29
C CYS A 96 19.83 7.78 2.56
N GLY A 97 20.96 8.50 2.52
CA GLY A 97 21.85 8.67 3.67
C GLY A 97 22.95 7.63 3.78
N PHE A 98 23.27 6.91 2.69
CA PHE A 98 24.47 6.07 2.64
C PHE A 98 25.73 6.93 2.54
N GLU A 99 26.79 6.46 3.19
CA GLU A 99 28.09 7.14 3.17
C GLU A 99 28.72 7.09 1.78
N VAL A 100 28.69 8.20 1.06
CA VAL A 100 29.16 8.30 -0.33
C VAL A 100 30.65 7.95 -0.46
N ALA A 101 31.45 8.26 0.56
CA ALA A 101 32.89 7.96 0.59
C ALA A 101 33.20 6.45 0.51
N LYS A 102 32.29 5.58 1.00
CA LYS A 102 32.40 4.12 0.89
C LYS A 102 32.03 3.58 -0.48
N GLY A 103 31.57 4.43 -1.41
CA GLY A 103 31.25 4.04 -2.78
C GLY A 103 30.25 2.89 -2.84
N LEU A 104 30.65 1.77 -3.45
CA LEU A 104 29.81 0.58 -3.59
C LEU A 104 29.73 -0.27 -2.31
N GLU A 105 30.69 -0.13 -1.39
CA GLU A 105 30.68 -0.87 -0.12
C GLU A 105 29.55 -0.41 0.80
N ALA A 106 29.07 0.83 0.61
CA ALA A 106 27.89 1.34 1.31
C ALA A 106 26.59 0.64 0.89
N VAL A 107 26.57 -0.03 -0.27
CA VAL A 107 25.35 -0.69 -0.76
C VAL A 107 25.20 -2.06 -0.08
N PRO A 108 24.08 -2.33 0.60
CA PRO A 108 23.84 -3.61 1.22
C PRO A 108 23.82 -4.75 0.20
N ASN A 109 24.32 -5.92 0.61
CA ASN A 109 24.08 -7.15 -0.14
C ASN A 109 22.64 -7.65 0.08
N SER A 110 22.18 -8.57 -0.78
CA SER A 110 20.81 -9.10 -0.72
C SER A 110 20.47 -9.70 0.64
N TRP A 111 21.39 -10.44 1.25
CA TRP A 111 21.19 -11.05 2.57
C TRP A 111 20.99 -10.02 3.70
N ALA A 112 21.80 -8.95 3.71
CA ALA A 112 21.65 -7.86 4.67
C ALA A 112 20.29 -7.16 4.51
N PHE A 113 19.87 -6.90 3.26
CA PHE A 113 18.58 -6.27 2.98
C PHE A 113 17.39 -7.18 3.35
N SER A 114 17.42 -8.47 3.03
CA SER A 114 16.38 -9.43 3.43
C SER A 114 16.25 -9.56 4.95
N ARG A 115 17.38 -9.51 5.69
CA ARG A 115 17.36 -9.49 7.16
C ARG A 115 16.75 -8.21 7.71
N PHE A 116 17.09 -7.07 7.11
CA PHE A 116 16.50 -5.79 7.47
C PHE A 116 14.98 -5.81 7.26
N LEU A 117 14.51 -6.27 6.10
CA LEU A 117 13.08 -6.44 5.82
C LEU A 117 12.39 -7.35 6.86
N SER A 118 13.04 -8.45 7.24
CA SER A 118 12.49 -9.35 8.27
C SER A 118 12.29 -8.65 9.62
N ARG A 119 13.16 -7.70 9.97
CA ARG A 119 13.03 -6.90 11.20
C ARG A 119 11.92 -5.87 11.08
N VAL A 120 11.83 -5.18 9.96
CA VAL A 120 10.73 -4.24 9.67
C VAL A 120 9.38 -4.96 9.79
N MET A 121 9.24 -6.14 9.17
CA MET A 121 8.02 -6.95 9.24
C MET A 121 7.70 -7.49 10.64
N ALA A 122 8.68 -7.58 11.55
CA ALA A 122 8.43 -7.96 12.93
C ALA A 122 7.78 -6.83 13.76
N HIS A 123 7.76 -5.60 13.24
CA HIS A 123 7.18 -4.42 13.87
C HIS A 123 5.99 -3.86 13.07
N GLN A 124 5.15 -4.77 12.56
CA GLN A 124 3.93 -4.40 11.81
C GLN A 124 2.98 -3.49 12.59
N ASP A 125 2.93 -3.64 13.92
CA ASP A 125 2.16 -2.79 14.83
C ASP A 125 2.64 -1.34 14.81
N VAL A 126 3.95 -1.11 14.73
CA VAL A 126 4.52 0.25 14.62
C VAL A 126 4.27 0.83 13.24
N ILE A 127 4.38 0.01 12.17
CA ILE A 127 4.04 0.43 10.81
C ILE A 127 2.55 0.81 10.72
N GLN A 128 1.68 0.07 11.39
CA GLN A 128 0.27 0.38 11.47
C GLN A 128 0.01 1.72 12.18
N GLN A 129 0.71 2.00 13.29
CA GLN A 129 0.64 3.30 13.96
C GLN A 129 1.13 4.45 13.06
N MET A 130 2.15 4.23 12.22
CA MET A 130 2.58 5.22 11.24
C MET A 130 1.47 5.53 10.22
N PHE A 131 0.77 4.51 9.74
CA PHE A 131 -0.38 4.69 8.87
C PHE A 131 -1.50 5.45 9.57
N ASP A 132 -1.86 5.06 10.80
CA ASP A 132 -2.91 5.71 11.58
C ASP A 132 -2.58 7.20 11.81
N THR A 133 -1.32 7.54 12.13
CA THR A 133 -0.84 8.92 12.25
C THR A 133 -1.02 9.74 10.97
N LEU A 134 -0.82 9.11 9.80
CA LEU A 134 -1.05 9.78 8.52
C LEU A 134 -2.54 10.02 8.26
N VAL A 135 -3.40 9.06 8.63
CA VAL A 135 -4.87 9.20 8.51
C VAL A 135 -5.36 10.34 9.41
N ASP A 136 -4.88 10.43 10.66
CA ASP A 136 -5.18 11.54 11.57
C ASP A 136 -4.77 12.89 10.97
N GLY A 137 -3.52 12.98 10.50
CA GLY A 137 -3.01 14.20 9.86
C GLY A 137 -3.82 14.62 8.63
N LEU A 138 -4.24 13.67 7.80
CA LEU A 138 -5.13 13.94 6.66
C LEU A 138 -6.51 14.41 7.12
N THR A 139 -7.05 13.84 8.19
CA THR A 139 -8.35 14.20 8.77
C THR A 139 -8.38 15.64 9.30
N GLU A 140 -7.25 16.12 9.82
CA GLU A 140 -7.08 17.52 10.22
C GLU A 140 -6.92 18.46 9.01
N LEU A 141 -6.12 18.05 8.02
CA LEU A 141 -5.79 18.88 6.85
C LEU A 141 -6.92 18.98 5.83
N LEU A 142 -7.76 17.95 5.73
CA LEU A 142 -8.82 17.80 4.73
C LEU A 142 -10.19 17.64 5.43
N PRO A 143 -10.96 18.73 5.64
CA PRO A 143 -12.21 18.70 6.40
C PRO A 143 -13.30 17.76 5.84
N ASP A 144 -13.19 17.39 4.56
CA ASP A 144 -14.10 16.51 3.83
C ASP A 144 -13.54 15.11 3.56
N TYR A 145 -12.32 14.82 4.01
CA TYR A 145 -11.77 13.47 4.02
C TYR A 145 -12.55 12.58 5.00
N GLY A 146 -12.93 11.40 4.54
CA GLY A 146 -13.74 10.43 5.27
C GLY A 146 -15.25 10.55 5.06
N GLN A 147 -15.72 11.55 4.31
CA GLN A 147 -17.17 11.75 4.07
C GLN A 147 -17.75 10.75 3.07
N SER A 148 -16.93 10.24 2.14
CA SER A 148 -17.35 9.26 1.14
C SER A 148 -16.33 8.15 1.09
N LEU A 149 -16.66 7.03 1.72
CA LEU A 149 -15.77 5.89 1.86
C LEU A 149 -16.20 4.75 0.94
N ALA A 150 -15.23 4.15 0.27
CA ALA A 150 -15.39 3.01 -0.61
C ALA A 150 -14.51 1.85 -0.13
N MET A 151 -14.93 0.62 -0.41
CA MET A 151 -14.14 -0.57 -0.14
C MET A 151 -13.83 -1.31 -1.42
N ASP A 152 -12.59 -1.78 -1.54
CA ASP A 152 -12.13 -2.61 -2.64
C ASP A 152 -11.17 -3.70 -2.15
N GLY A 153 -11.30 -4.89 -2.73
CA GLY A 153 -10.45 -6.04 -2.47
C GLY A 153 -9.65 -6.41 -3.72
N LYS A 154 -8.32 -6.47 -3.62
CA LYS A 154 -7.45 -6.87 -4.74
C LYS A 154 -6.64 -8.12 -4.41
N ALA A 155 -6.59 -9.03 -5.38
CA ALA A 155 -5.74 -10.21 -5.33
C ALA A 155 -4.25 -9.83 -5.28
N LEU A 156 -3.54 -10.35 -4.28
CA LEU A 156 -2.09 -10.25 -4.15
C LEU A 156 -1.49 -11.64 -4.36
N ALA A 157 -1.16 -11.94 -5.62
CA ALA A 157 -0.60 -13.24 -5.98
C ALA A 157 0.82 -13.41 -5.41
N SER A 158 1.06 -14.55 -4.77
CA SER A 158 2.38 -14.96 -4.34
C SER A 158 3.25 -15.35 -5.53
N TYR A 159 4.56 -15.09 -5.44
CA TYR A 159 5.55 -15.63 -6.37
C TYR A 159 5.77 -17.14 -6.19
N ALA A 160 5.33 -17.72 -5.07
CA ALA A 160 5.44 -19.14 -4.82
C ALA A 160 4.40 -19.95 -5.61
N ARG A 161 4.76 -21.17 -5.99
CA ARG A 161 3.80 -22.13 -6.51
C ARG A 161 2.98 -22.69 -5.36
N GLY A 162 1.68 -22.43 -5.34
CA GLY A 162 0.76 -22.96 -4.34
C GLY A 162 0.78 -24.49 -4.27
N LYS A 163 0.46 -25.04 -3.11
CA LYS A 163 0.25 -26.49 -2.96
C LYS A 163 -0.89 -26.90 -3.90
N ARG A 164 -0.71 -27.95 -4.70
CA ARG A 164 -1.86 -28.62 -5.35
C ARG A 164 -2.70 -29.28 -4.23
N GLU A 165 -4.02 -29.27 -4.35
CA GLU A 165 -4.96 -29.84 -3.35
C GLU A 165 -4.63 -31.32 -3.02
N ASP A 166 -3.96 -31.99 -3.95
CA ASP A 166 -3.66 -33.41 -4.02
C ASP A 166 -2.18 -33.75 -3.73
N ALA A 167 -1.37 -32.77 -3.29
CA ALA A 167 0.04 -32.99 -2.95
C ALA A 167 0.28 -33.13 -1.43
N THR A 168 0.38 -34.37 -0.94
CA THR A 168 1.06 -34.71 0.32
C THR A 168 2.57 -34.47 0.19
N ALA A 169 2.98 -33.21 0.08
CA ALA A 169 4.38 -32.83 0.11
C ALA A 169 4.82 -32.68 1.56
N LYS A 170 5.88 -33.42 1.93
CA LYS A 170 6.61 -33.30 3.20
C LYS A 170 6.95 -31.83 3.47
N GLU A 171 6.84 -31.43 4.73
CA GLU A 171 7.31 -30.14 5.23
C GLU A 171 8.81 -30.02 4.93
N ASP A 172 9.16 -29.17 3.96
CA ASP A 172 10.53 -28.73 3.75
C ASP A 172 10.71 -27.47 4.60
N PRO A 173 11.57 -27.48 5.64
CA PRO A 173 11.76 -26.34 6.55
C PRO A 173 12.44 -25.12 5.88
N GLY A 174 12.76 -25.18 4.58
CA GLY A 174 13.29 -24.06 3.83
C GLY A 174 12.27 -22.91 3.64
N ARG A 175 12.66 -21.69 4.05
CA ARG A 175 12.00 -20.38 3.78
C ARG A 175 11.75 -20.04 2.29
N ARG A 176 11.92 -20.99 1.37
CA ARG A 176 11.76 -20.80 -0.08
C ARG A 176 10.33 -21.00 -0.58
N ARG A 177 9.40 -21.33 0.32
CA ARG A 177 7.97 -21.47 0.04
C ARG A 177 7.19 -20.40 0.80
N ASP A 178 6.09 -19.96 0.22
CA ASP A 178 5.10 -19.14 0.90
C ASP A 178 4.13 -20.08 1.62
N SER A 179 4.38 -20.29 2.92
CA SER A 179 3.62 -21.24 3.75
C SER A 179 2.29 -20.67 4.25
N ASP A 180 2.14 -19.34 4.23
CA ASP A 180 0.98 -18.66 4.77
C ASP A 180 -0.05 -18.30 3.68
N GLY A 181 0.34 -18.42 2.40
CA GLY A 181 -0.55 -18.22 1.26
C GLY A 181 -1.56 -19.36 1.08
N GLU A 182 -2.76 -19.03 0.62
CA GLU A 182 -3.82 -19.98 0.28
C GLU A 182 -4.35 -19.72 -1.14
N TRP A 183 -5.18 -20.62 -1.66
CA TRP A 183 -5.86 -20.41 -2.95
C TRP A 183 -7.14 -19.59 -2.76
N GLY A 184 -7.22 -18.45 -3.43
CA GLY A 184 -8.43 -17.65 -3.57
C GLY A 184 -9.14 -17.93 -4.88
N VAL A 185 -10.46 -17.79 -4.86
CA VAL A 185 -11.33 -17.93 -6.02
C VAL A 185 -12.28 -16.73 -6.05
N HIS A 186 -12.27 -15.96 -7.13
CA HIS A 186 -13.24 -14.91 -7.38
C HIS A 186 -14.09 -15.34 -8.57
N GLU A 187 -15.39 -15.44 -8.35
CA GLU A 187 -16.34 -15.90 -9.34
C GLU A 187 -17.25 -14.74 -9.75
N TYR A 188 -17.16 -14.34 -11.01
CA TYR A 188 -18.08 -13.39 -11.61
C TYR A 188 -19.16 -14.17 -12.35
N ARG A 189 -20.42 -13.88 -12.05
CA ARG A 189 -21.57 -14.41 -12.79
C ARG A 189 -22.37 -13.27 -13.35
N GLY A 190 -22.94 -13.46 -14.53
CA GLY A 190 -23.84 -12.51 -15.13
C GLY A 190 -24.70 -13.15 -16.19
N THR A 191 -25.48 -12.33 -16.86
CA THR A 191 -26.30 -12.74 -17.99
C THR A 191 -25.94 -11.83 -19.15
N HIS A 192 -25.65 -12.42 -20.30
CA HIS A 192 -25.46 -11.69 -21.54
C HIS A 192 -26.78 -11.02 -21.96
N GLU A 193 -26.69 -10.03 -22.86
CA GLU A 193 -27.88 -9.32 -23.39
C GLU A 193 -28.87 -10.28 -24.08
N ASP A 194 -28.40 -11.44 -24.57
CA ASP A 194 -29.20 -12.50 -25.18
C ASP A 194 -29.86 -13.46 -24.17
N GLY A 195 -29.71 -13.21 -22.87
CA GLY A 195 -30.26 -14.04 -21.79
C GLY A 195 -29.40 -15.24 -21.41
N THR A 196 -28.25 -15.47 -22.05
CA THR A 196 -27.37 -16.59 -21.70
C THR A 196 -26.54 -16.27 -20.44
N PRO A 197 -26.49 -17.18 -19.44
CA PRO A 197 -25.66 -16.96 -18.26
C PRO A 197 -24.18 -17.14 -18.59
N TRP A 198 -23.32 -16.31 -18.00
CA TRP A 198 -21.87 -16.46 -18.07
C TRP A 198 -21.25 -16.50 -16.68
N GLN A 199 -20.11 -17.17 -16.60
CA GLN A 199 -19.35 -17.36 -15.37
C GLN A 199 -17.85 -17.24 -15.68
N THR A 200 -17.15 -16.35 -14.99
CA THR A 200 -15.69 -16.22 -15.04
C THR A 200 -15.11 -16.52 -13.65
N ILE A 201 -14.29 -17.57 -13.56
CA ILE A 201 -13.60 -17.95 -12.33
C ILE A 201 -12.14 -17.48 -12.41
N LYS A 202 -11.73 -16.53 -11.57
CA LYS A 202 -10.32 -16.16 -11.36
C LYS A 202 -9.79 -16.88 -10.13
N LYS A 203 -8.67 -17.60 -10.27
CA LYS A 203 -7.99 -18.26 -9.15
C LYS A 203 -6.59 -17.69 -8.97
N TRP A 204 -6.17 -17.46 -7.73
CA TRP A 204 -4.79 -17.06 -7.41
C TRP A 204 -4.33 -17.72 -6.11
N PHE A 205 -3.03 -17.97 -5.99
CA PHE A 205 -2.41 -18.42 -4.75
C PHE A 205 -1.72 -17.22 -4.09
N GLY A 206 -1.95 -17.01 -2.81
CA GLY A 206 -1.34 -15.92 -2.03
C GLY A 206 -2.32 -15.26 -1.08
N TYR A 207 -2.51 -13.96 -1.27
CA TYR A 207 -3.21 -13.08 -0.34
C TYR A 207 -4.25 -12.21 -1.05
N SER A 208 -5.03 -11.48 -0.27
CA SER A 208 -5.90 -10.40 -0.72
C SER A 208 -5.60 -9.17 0.10
N ILE A 209 -5.42 -8.03 -0.55
CA ILE A 209 -5.39 -6.72 0.11
C ILE A 209 -6.80 -6.13 0.04
N HIS A 210 -7.32 -5.71 1.17
CA HIS A 210 -8.60 -5.01 1.29
C HIS A 210 -8.31 -3.58 1.70
N LEU A 211 -8.95 -2.63 1.04
CA LEU A 211 -8.75 -1.20 1.25
C LEU A 211 -10.09 -0.56 1.60
N VAL A 212 -10.07 0.35 2.57
CA VAL A 212 -11.10 1.39 2.74
C VAL A 212 -10.44 2.68 2.26
N VAL A 213 -11.05 3.34 1.29
CA VAL A 213 -10.51 4.56 0.67
C VAL A 213 -11.54 5.68 0.74
N ASP A 214 -11.08 6.90 0.93
CA ASP A 214 -11.88 8.07 0.63
C ASP A 214 -12.00 8.20 -0.90
N SER A 215 -13.21 8.13 -1.42
CA SER A 215 -13.46 8.09 -2.86
C SER A 215 -13.34 9.44 -3.54
N ARG A 216 -13.15 10.53 -2.78
CA ARG A 216 -12.99 11.88 -3.32
C ARG A 216 -11.52 12.23 -3.52
N TYR A 217 -10.69 11.90 -2.54
CA TYR A 217 -9.25 12.12 -2.57
C TYR A 217 -8.47 10.91 -3.08
N GLU A 218 -9.12 9.75 -3.19
CA GLU A 218 -8.52 8.47 -3.57
C GLU A 218 -7.38 8.08 -2.62
N LEU A 219 -7.52 8.46 -1.34
CA LEU A 219 -6.54 8.20 -0.29
C LEU A 219 -7.01 7.06 0.62
N PRO A 220 -6.11 6.15 1.02
CA PRO A 220 -6.46 5.08 1.94
C PRO A 220 -6.81 5.62 3.31
N VAL A 221 -7.83 5.03 3.93
CA VAL A 221 -8.34 5.30 5.28
C VAL A 221 -8.15 4.08 6.17
N GLY A 222 -8.13 2.89 5.57
CA GLY A 222 -7.81 1.64 6.24
C GLY A 222 -7.36 0.58 5.25
N PHE A 223 -6.60 -0.39 5.73
CA PHE A 223 -6.23 -1.56 4.92
C PHE A 223 -6.21 -2.84 5.75
N SER A 224 -6.28 -3.98 5.07
CA SER A 224 -6.07 -5.30 5.65
C SER A 224 -5.43 -6.21 4.61
N VAL A 225 -4.59 -7.14 5.05
CA VAL A 225 -4.06 -8.20 4.19
C VAL A 225 -4.48 -9.53 4.78
N THR A 226 -5.25 -10.30 4.02
CA THR A 226 -5.72 -11.62 4.41
C THR A 226 -5.17 -12.68 3.48
N ARG A 227 -5.27 -13.94 3.87
CA ARG A 227 -5.12 -15.05 2.92
C ARG A 227 -6.15 -14.95 1.81
N ALA A 228 -5.82 -15.48 0.63
CA ALA A 228 -6.65 -15.32 -0.56
C ALA A 228 -8.07 -15.93 -0.44
N ALA A 229 -8.25 -16.93 0.43
CA ALA A 229 -9.55 -17.58 0.65
C ALA A 229 -10.48 -16.82 1.62
N ALA A 230 -10.03 -15.72 2.24
CA ALA A 230 -10.82 -15.00 3.23
C ALA A 230 -12.04 -14.31 2.59
N SER A 231 -13.16 -14.30 3.33
CA SER A 231 -14.39 -13.63 2.88
C SER A 231 -14.22 -12.11 2.92
N GLU A 232 -14.36 -11.48 1.76
CA GLU A 232 -14.29 -10.02 1.58
C GLU A 232 -15.35 -9.28 2.42
N VAL A 233 -16.58 -9.81 2.47
CA VAL A 233 -17.66 -9.22 3.29
C VAL A 233 -17.32 -9.25 4.78
N VAL A 234 -16.78 -10.36 5.28
CA VAL A 234 -16.40 -10.47 6.70
C VAL A 234 -15.24 -9.53 7.01
N GLU A 235 -14.26 -9.43 6.12
CA GLU A 235 -13.11 -8.55 6.34
C GLU A 235 -13.50 -7.07 6.25
N ALA A 236 -14.42 -6.71 5.35
CA ALA A 236 -14.99 -5.37 5.26
C ALA A 236 -15.62 -4.91 6.59
N HIS A 237 -16.43 -5.75 7.24
CA HIS A 237 -17.02 -5.42 8.55
C HIS A 237 -15.94 -5.24 9.62
N ARG A 238 -14.95 -6.15 9.68
CA ARG A 238 -13.84 -6.02 10.63
C ARG A 238 -13.00 -4.77 10.41
N MET A 239 -12.83 -4.34 9.16
CA MET A 239 -12.13 -3.11 8.83
C MET A 239 -12.90 -1.88 9.32
N LEU A 240 -14.23 -1.89 9.26
CA LEU A 240 -15.06 -0.83 9.83
C LEU A 240 -14.95 -0.78 11.35
N ASP A 241 -15.04 -1.93 12.01
CA ASP A 241 -14.92 -1.99 13.47
C ASP A 241 -13.56 -1.42 13.91
N ARG A 242 -12.47 -1.79 13.22
CA ARG A 242 -11.13 -1.22 13.48
C ARG A 242 -11.05 0.27 13.19
N LEU A 243 -11.75 0.74 12.16
CA LEU A 243 -11.78 2.16 11.83
C LEU A 243 -12.54 2.96 12.89
N GLU A 244 -13.62 2.41 13.44
CA GLU A 244 -14.37 3.01 14.55
C GLU A 244 -13.54 3.08 15.84
N GLU A 245 -12.77 2.02 16.12
CA GLU A 245 -11.89 1.97 17.29
C GLU A 245 -10.73 2.97 17.21
N ARG A 246 -10.15 3.15 16.02
CA ARG A 246 -8.92 3.96 15.85
C ARG A 246 -9.17 5.39 15.42
N HIS A 247 -10.17 5.60 14.57
CA HIS A 247 -10.48 6.87 13.93
C HIS A 247 -11.98 7.20 14.07
N PRO A 248 -12.53 7.26 15.30
CA PRO A 248 -13.98 7.43 15.52
C PRO A 248 -14.52 8.70 14.84
N GLU A 249 -13.75 9.79 14.90
CA GLU A 249 -14.11 11.09 14.31
C GLU A 249 -14.28 11.03 12.79
N LEU A 250 -13.58 10.11 12.12
CA LEU A 250 -13.65 9.95 10.67
C LEU A 250 -14.96 9.25 10.28
N LEU A 251 -15.41 8.25 11.03
CA LEU A 251 -16.69 7.58 10.78
C LEU A 251 -17.89 8.47 11.07
N GLU A 252 -17.82 9.37 12.06
CA GLU A 252 -18.87 10.35 12.32
C GLU A 252 -19.10 11.29 11.13
N ARG A 253 -18.06 11.55 10.33
CA ARG A 253 -18.13 12.40 9.13
C ARG A 253 -18.83 11.73 7.95
N CYS A 254 -18.99 10.41 7.95
CA CYS A 254 -19.66 9.68 6.87
C CYS A 254 -21.18 9.86 6.97
N PRO A 255 -21.83 10.70 6.12
CA PRO A 255 -23.21 11.17 6.32
C PRO A 255 -24.27 10.07 6.17
N ALA A 256 -23.89 8.91 5.66
CA ALA A 256 -24.78 7.80 5.43
C ALA A 256 -24.17 6.51 5.99
N ARG A 257 -24.88 5.89 6.94
CA ARG A 257 -24.80 4.43 7.16
C ARG A 257 -25.42 3.66 5.97
N ARG A 258 -25.24 4.12 4.73
CA ARG A 258 -25.61 3.43 3.48
C ARG A 258 -24.34 3.15 2.72
N TRP A 259 -23.74 2.03 3.06
CA TRP A 259 -22.57 1.49 2.40
C TRP A 259 -23.02 0.70 1.17
N GLN A 260 -22.51 1.05 -0.01
CA GLN A 260 -22.61 0.22 -1.21
C GLN A 260 -21.27 -0.48 -1.41
N PRO A 261 -21.22 -1.82 -1.39
CA PRO A 261 -20.04 -2.54 -1.86
C PRO A 261 -19.77 -2.11 -3.31
N ILE A 262 -18.55 -1.67 -3.61
CA ILE A 262 -18.14 -1.47 -5.00
C ILE A 262 -17.62 -2.82 -5.51
N GLY A 263 -18.57 -3.72 -5.76
CA GLY A 263 -18.39 -5.06 -6.30
C GLY A 263 -19.72 -5.54 -6.87
N PRO A 264 -19.77 -6.53 -7.77
CA PRO A 264 -21.00 -6.91 -8.44
C PRO A 264 -22.04 -7.26 -7.37
N THR A 265 -23.09 -6.46 -7.32
CA THR A 265 -24.23 -6.61 -6.45
C THR A 265 -24.87 -7.97 -6.72
N THR A 266 -24.47 -9.01 -5.99
CA THR A 266 -25.23 -10.24 -5.93
C THR A 266 -26.49 -9.94 -5.13
N ILE A 267 -27.52 -9.50 -5.84
CA ILE A 267 -28.89 -9.52 -5.34
C ILE A 267 -29.19 -10.98 -5.00
N ARG A 268 -29.45 -11.24 -3.72
CA ARG A 268 -29.87 -12.54 -3.20
C ARG A 268 -31.18 -12.98 -3.87
N SER A 269 -31.32 -14.28 -4.06
CA SER A 269 -32.51 -15.02 -3.61
C SER A 269 -32.06 -16.10 -2.63
#